data_AF-A0A2V9KRF2-F1
#
_entry.id   AF-A0A2V9KRF2-F1
#
_cell.length_a   1.000
_cell.length_b   1.000
_cell.length_c   1.000
_cell.angle_alpha   90.00
_cell.angle_beta   90.00
_cell.angle_gamma   90.00
#
_symmetry.space_group_name_H-M   'P 1'
#
loop_
_entity.id
_entity.type
_entity.pdbx_description
1 polymer ?
#
loop_
_entity_poly.entity_id
_entity_poly.type
_entity_poly.pdbx_seq_one_letter_code
_entity_poly.pdbx_strand_id
1 'polypeptide(L)' 'GTTHRTSAQVASDVDEIGATLTASADFGSSISSVFATGLSESAERLLDLVGDVVLNPTFPEVELA' A
#
# COMPACT_ATOMS: atom_id res chain seq x y z
N GLY A 1 -4.83 7.06 -3.32
CA GLY A 1 -4.87 5.87 -4.20
C GLY A 1 -3.60 5.80 -5.03
N THR A 2 -3.58 4.90 -6.02
CA THR A 2 -2.52 4.77 -7.05
C THR A 2 -3.08 5.19 -8.42
N THR A 3 -2.27 5.12 -9.48
CA THR A 3 -2.77 5.33 -10.85
C THR A 3 -3.68 4.20 -11.33
N HIS A 4 -3.58 3.02 -10.71
CA HIS A 4 -4.32 1.82 -11.11
C HIS A 4 -5.50 1.50 -10.19
N ARG A 5 -5.45 1.94 -8.92
CA ARG A 5 -6.41 1.57 -7.88
C ARG A 5 -6.78 2.77 -7.01
N THR A 6 -8.05 2.85 -6.64
CA THR A 6 -8.51 3.77 -5.58
C THR A 6 -8.05 3.29 -4.20
N SER A 7 -8.01 4.18 -3.20
CA SER A 7 -7.70 3.79 -1.81
C SER A 7 -8.63 2.70 -1.26
N ALA A 8 -9.93 2.78 -1.58
CA ALA A 8 -10.91 1.77 -1.20
C ALA A 8 -10.65 0.40 -1.86
N GLN A 9 -10.23 0.38 -3.12
CA GLN A 9 -9.84 -0.87 -3.80
C GLN A 9 -8.58 -1.47 -3.18
N VAL A 10 -7.58 -0.65 -2.85
CA VAL A 10 -6.36 -1.13 -2.16
C VAL A 10 -6.73 -1.74 -0.81
N ALA A 11 -7.59 -1.09 -0.02
CA ALA A 11 -8.05 -1.65 1.26
C ALA A 11 -8.78 -2.99 1.07
N SER A 12 -9.72 -3.05 0.11
CA SER A 12 -10.46 -4.28 -0.21
C SER A 12 -9.52 -5.41 -0.66
N ASP A 13 -8.55 -5.11 -1.53
CA ASP A 13 -7.58 -6.09 -2.02
C ASP A 13 -6.72 -6.67 -0.88
N VAL A 14 -6.33 -5.84 0.09
CA VAL A 14 -5.57 -6.27 1.29
C VAL A 14 -6.43 -7.13 2.21
N ASP A 15 -7.69 -6.74 2.43
CA ASP A 15 -8.62 -7.46 3.29
C ASP A 15 -8.99 -8.84 2.71
N GLU A 16 -9.19 -8.93 1.39
CA GLU A 16 -9.54 -10.19 0.70
C GLU A 16 -8.52 -11.30 0.90
N ILE A 17 -7.24 -10.95 1.01
CA ILE A 17 -6.15 -11.91 1.22
C ILE A 17 -5.74 -12.02 2.69
N GLY A 18 -6.51 -11.42 3.62
CA GLY A 18 -6.22 -11.44 5.05
C GLY A 18 -4.86 -10.84 5.39
N ALA A 19 -4.44 -9.82 4.63
CA ALA A 19 -3.14 -9.19 4.78
C ALA A 19 -3.23 -7.90 5.61
N THR A 20 -2.07 -7.31 5.88
CA THR A 20 -1.95 -5.96 6.40
C THR A 20 -0.94 -5.20 5.56
N LEU A 21 -1.24 -3.94 5.24
CA LEU A 21 -0.35 -3.02 4.53
C LEU A 21 -0.19 -1.76 5.39
N THR A 22 1.06 -1.42 5.71
CA THR A 22 1.38 -0.30 6.61
C THR A 22 2.52 0.52 6.03
N ALA A 23 2.48 1.83 6.23
CA ALA A 23 3.58 2.74 5.94
C ALA A 23 4.06 3.42 7.23
N SER A 24 5.37 3.58 7.37
CA SER A 24 6.00 4.27 8.50
C SER A 24 7.07 5.24 8.02
N ALA A 25 7.14 6.40 8.67
CA ALA A 25 8.18 7.38 8.49
C ALA A 25 8.49 8.01 9.85
N ASP A 26 9.73 7.87 10.31
CA ASP A 26 10.14 8.34 11.63
C ASP A 26 10.75 9.74 11.56
N PHE A 27 10.49 10.57 12.58
CA PHE A 27 11.07 11.90 12.67
C PHE A 27 12.60 11.83 12.70
N GLY A 28 13.25 12.57 11.80
CA GLY A 28 14.72 12.58 11.66
C GLY A 28 15.28 11.43 10.79
N SER A 29 14.44 10.53 10.27
CA SER A 29 14.85 9.54 9.27
C SER A 29 14.74 10.10 7.86
N SER A 30 15.70 9.76 6.99
CA SER A 30 15.62 9.98 5.55
C SER A 30 14.94 8.83 4.80
N ILE A 31 14.54 7.78 5.53
CA ILE A 31 13.92 6.58 5.00
C ILE A 31 12.47 6.53 5.46
N SER A 32 11.57 6.39 4.49
CA SER A 32 10.19 5.95 4.71
C SER A 32 10.08 4.50 4.26
N SER A 33 9.22 3.72 4.88
CA SER A 33 9.07 2.32 4.57
C SER A 33 7.61 1.94 4.40
N VAL A 34 7.36 1.06 3.45
CA VAL A 34 6.05 0.47 3.17
C VAL A 34 6.21 -1.03 3.28
N PHE A 35 5.39 -1.66 4.11
CA PHE A 35 5.47 -3.07 4.42
C PHE A 35 4.10 -3.72 4.29
N ALA A 36 4.08 -4.95 3.77
CA ALA A 36 2.90 -5.78 3.77
C ALA A 36 3.19 -7.16 4.37
N THR A 37 2.23 -7.70 5.11
CA THR A 37 2.28 -9.04 5.70
C THR A 37 1.03 -9.82 5.33
N GLY A 38 1.17 -11.13 5.11
CA GLY A 38 0.05 -12.01 4.77
C GLY A 38 0.51 -13.45 4.59
N LEU A 39 -0.38 -14.30 4.08
CA LEU A 39 -0.07 -15.71 3.81
C LEU A 39 0.91 -15.84 2.64
N SER A 40 1.78 -16.86 2.68
CA SER A 40 2.76 -17.12 1.61
C SER A 40 2.12 -17.34 0.24
N GLU A 41 0.91 -17.90 0.21
CA GLU A 41 0.12 -18.11 -1.02
C GLU A 41 -0.26 -16.78 -1.70
N SER A 42 -0.25 -15.67 -0.97
CA SER A 42 -0.57 -14.32 -1.48
C SER A 42 0.66 -13.47 -1.77
N ALA A 43 1.88 -14.04 -1.72
CA ALA A 43 3.12 -13.29 -1.84
C ALA A 43 3.22 -12.46 -3.13
N GLU A 44 2.81 -13.01 -4.28
CA GLU A 44 2.80 -12.28 -5.55
C GLU A 44 1.85 -11.08 -5.51
N ARG A 45 0.63 -11.27 -4.97
CA ARG A 45 -0.38 -10.20 -4.86
C ARG A 45 0.07 -9.12 -3.88
N LEU A 46 0.77 -9.48 -2.80
CA LEU A 46 1.35 -8.52 -1.86
C LEU A 46 2.46 -7.68 -2.50
N LEU A 47 3.35 -8.30 -3.27
CA LEU A 47 4.41 -7.58 -3.98
C LEU A 47 3.85 -6.64 -5.04
N ASP A 48 2.81 -7.05 -5.77
CA ASP A 48 2.11 -6.17 -6.72
C ASP A 48 1.48 -4.96 -6.02
N LEU A 49 0.76 -5.17 -4.91
CA LEU A 49 0.14 -4.10 -4.14
C LEU A 49 1.17 -3.11 -3.59
N VAL A 50 2.25 -3.60 -2.96
CA VAL A 50 3.33 -2.74 -2.44
C VAL A 50 4.02 -2.01 -3.58
N GLY A 51 4.30 -2.68 -4.69
CA GLY A 51 4.93 -2.09 -5.87
C GLY A 51 4.10 -0.95 -6.44
N ASP A 52 2.79 -1.15 -6.59
CA ASP A 52 1.89 -0.12 -7.11
C ASP A 52 1.79 1.09 -6.17
N VAL A 53 1.68 0.85 -4.86
CA VAL A 53 1.60 1.92 -3.85
C VAL A 53 2.89 2.75 -3.79
N VAL A 54 4.05 2.12 -3.92
CA VAL A 54 5.36 2.79 -3.86
C VAL A 54 5.70 3.50 -5.18
N LEU A 55 5.42 2.88 -6.32
CA LEU A 55 5.89 3.37 -7.63
C LEU A 55 4.88 4.27 -8.35
N ASN A 56 3.57 4.11 -8.09
CA ASN A 56 2.53 4.86 -8.80
C ASN A 56 1.52 5.59 -7.88
N PRO A 57 1.94 6.31 -6.82
CA PRO A 57 1.01 7.04 -5.97
C PRO A 57 0.42 8.26 -6.70
N THR A 58 -0.87 8.56 -6.47
CA THR A 58 -1.56 9.70 -7.12
C THR A 58 -1.80 10.90 -6.23
N PHE A 59 -1.73 10.75 -4.90
CA PHE A 59 -1.95 11.81 -3.89
C PHE A 59 -3.07 12.83 -4.25
N PRO A 60 -4.30 12.37 -4.53
CA PRO A 60 -5.38 13.27 -4.94
C PRO A 60 -5.77 14.22 -3.80
N GLU A 61 -6.04 15.48 -4.12
CA GLU A 61 -6.31 16.54 -3.11
C GLU A 61 -7.45 16.21 -2.15
N VAL A 62 -8.49 15.50 -2.63
CA VAL A 62 -9.63 15.07 -1.80
C VAL A 62 -9.23 14.11 -0.67
N GLU A 63 -8.12 13.37 -0.82
CA GLU A 63 -7.59 12.46 0.20
C GLU A 63 -6.60 13.15 1.16
N LEU A 64 -6.26 14.42 0.92
CA LEU A 64 -5.32 15.19 1.74
C LEU A 64 -6.01 16.17 2.72
N ALA A 65 -7.34 16.29 2.63
CA ALA A 65 -8.16 17.24 3.39
C ALA A 65 -8.55 16.74 4.77
#